data_AF-A0A3B0ZYG0-F1
#
_entry.id   AF-A0A3B0ZYG0-F1
#
_cell.length_a   1.000
_cell.length_b   1.000
_cell.length_c   1.000
_cell.angle_alpha   90.00
_cell.angle_beta   90.00
_cell.angle_gamma   90.00
#
_symmetry.space_group_name_H-M   'P 1'
#
loop_
_entity.id
_entity.type
_entity.pdbx_description
1 polymer ?
#
loop_
_entity_poly.entity_id
_entity_poly.type
_entity_poly.pdbx_seq_one_letter_code
_entity_poly.pdbx_strand_id
1 'polypeptide(L)'
;MFKINKNSYKITKVSKSIHLSKLIAVPLILGLSSLNVFAGDNIILDVVSAPVVGNGLVGGAPTEFNVLFRSSDPTVANSQYLDPANPGQFIPVGGYLEIELGGSYKRNPDYIDARTGGNSIAPNRNIILTTAPQGPIVATAGAGVQHGNWRVSDDGARTMTITPNGINANNITGLENARAANGFKVVHVRPDPRDTRTDLSRAPFINGPAGSFGRIYIRIFDANGMIDQYGHKEVQFTRANGPQISITNVGVTTSRQGNSATVSTEIDESVHYQHVPVNTELTNTLKSTPFSAGTPYALRFLLFAGSASQPDPFIPQKGLPAVGYFINAQHPNKATLVQDTNNNGVADEHDLELGEIKISGPDKNAAILANPNLTTSGDGITGANGSLLIVPVKVGTLAGEYKIQLSMDNGNEIKTYVIAE
;
A
#
# COMPACT_ATOMS: atom_id res chain seq x y z
N MET A 1 -16.28 -6.66 -57.84
CA MET A 1 -15.53 -7.36 -58.92
C MET A 1 -14.07 -6.92 -58.80
N PHE A 2 -13.23 -7.69 -58.09
CA PHE A 2 -11.82 -7.35 -57.85
C PHE A 2 -10.92 -8.41 -58.49
N LYS A 3 -10.06 -7.97 -59.43
CA LYS A 3 -9.06 -8.80 -60.10
C LYS A 3 -7.85 -9.00 -59.17
N ILE A 4 -7.54 -10.25 -58.86
CA ILE A 4 -6.30 -10.64 -58.18
C ILE A 4 -5.26 -10.94 -59.26
N ASN A 5 -4.11 -10.26 -59.22
CA ASN A 5 -2.98 -10.46 -60.12
C ASN A 5 -1.98 -11.43 -59.46
N LYS A 6 -1.68 -12.55 -60.11
CA LYS A 6 -0.70 -13.55 -59.66
C LYS A 6 0.70 -13.15 -60.15
N ASN A 7 1.60 -12.79 -59.24
CA ASN A 7 3.03 -12.71 -59.52
C ASN A 7 3.77 -13.92 -58.95
N SER A 8 4.42 -14.63 -59.85
CA SER A 8 5.20 -15.85 -59.66
C SER A 8 6.61 -15.52 -59.14
N TYR A 9 7.03 -16.11 -58.02
CA TYR A 9 8.41 -16.02 -57.55
C TYR A 9 9.22 -17.22 -58.02
N LYS A 10 10.30 -16.94 -58.74
CA LYS A 10 11.29 -17.90 -59.26
C LYS A 10 12.46 -17.94 -58.27
N ILE A 11 12.61 -19.02 -57.51
CA ILE A 11 13.74 -19.20 -56.58
C ILE A 11 14.94 -19.75 -57.36
N THR A 12 16.00 -18.95 -57.44
CA THR A 12 17.29 -19.35 -58.02
C THR A 12 18.21 -19.83 -56.90
N LYS A 13 18.62 -21.10 -56.97
CA LYS A 13 19.49 -21.75 -55.98
C LYS A 13 20.94 -21.37 -56.28
N VAL A 14 21.57 -20.58 -55.41
CA VAL A 14 23.01 -20.26 -55.47
C VAL A 14 23.72 -21.12 -54.42
N SER A 15 24.54 -22.09 -54.84
CA SER A 15 25.44 -22.80 -53.93
C SER A 15 26.69 -21.95 -53.70
N LYS A 16 27.01 -21.69 -52.44
CA LYS A 16 28.33 -21.19 -52.02
C LYS A 16 28.99 -22.26 -51.15
N SER A 17 30.15 -22.71 -51.62
CA SER A 17 31.05 -23.62 -50.93
C SER A 17 31.72 -22.88 -49.76
N ILE A 18 31.65 -23.41 -48.55
CA ILE A 18 32.33 -22.88 -47.37
C ILE A 18 33.50 -23.80 -47.03
N HIS A 19 34.71 -23.24 -47.05
CA HIS A 19 35.93 -23.89 -46.63
C HIS A 19 35.92 -24.16 -45.11
N LEU A 20 36.16 -25.42 -44.75
CA LEU A 20 36.23 -25.92 -43.38
C LEU A 20 37.61 -25.58 -42.77
N SER A 21 37.72 -24.48 -42.05
CA SER A 21 38.90 -24.16 -41.23
C SER A 21 38.84 -24.93 -39.90
N LYS A 22 39.93 -25.65 -39.59
CA LYS A 22 40.14 -26.45 -38.38
C LYS A 22 39.88 -25.62 -37.10
N LEU A 23 38.86 -25.99 -36.34
CA LEU A 23 38.57 -25.45 -35.02
C LEU A 23 39.41 -26.22 -33.98
N ILE A 24 40.28 -25.50 -33.27
CA ILE A 24 40.98 -25.97 -32.08
C ILE A 24 39.94 -26.02 -30.96
N ALA A 25 39.66 -27.21 -30.42
CA ALA A 25 38.76 -27.40 -29.30
C ALA A 25 39.40 -26.85 -28.02
N VAL A 26 39.04 -25.62 -27.65
CA VAL A 26 39.26 -25.09 -26.30
C VAL A 26 38.17 -25.69 -25.41
N PRO A 27 38.50 -26.37 -24.30
CA PRO A 27 37.49 -26.83 -23.35
C PRO A 27 36.83 -25.60 -22.73
N LEU A 28 35.60 -25.32 -23.15
CA LEU A 28 34.71 -24.39 -22.49
C LEU A 28 34.33 -25.01 -21.14
N ILE A 29 35.04 -24.62 -20.08
CA ILE A 29 34.61 -24.85 -18.71
C ILE A 29 33.37 -23.98 -18.54
N LEU A 30 32.20 -24.55 -18.84
CA LEU A 30 30.92 -24.04 -18.38
C LEU A 30 30.93 -24.16 -16.87
N GLY A 31 31.42 -23.11 -16.21
CA GLY A 31 31.13 -22.87 -14.82
C GLY A 31 29.61 -22.78 -14.69
N LEU A 32 29.01 -23.89 -14.30
CA LEU A 32 27.74 -23.91 -13.60
C LEU A 32 27.95 -23.10 -12.33
N SER A 33 27.88 -21.77 -12.44
CA SER A 33 27.53 -20.93 -11.31
C SER A 33 26.20 -21.45 -10.84
N SER A 34 26.24 -22.22 -9.76
CA SER A 34 25.09 -22.63 -8.98
C SER A 34 24.25 -21.38 -8.79
N LEU A 35 23.16 -21.27 -9.54
CA LEU A 35 22.01 -20.51 -9.13
C LEU A 35 21.63 -21.14 -7.80
N ASN A 36 22.16 -20.57 -6.71
CA ASN A 36 21.57 -20.73 -5.41
C ASN A 36 20.16 -20.20 -5.59
N VAL A 37 19.24 -21.12 -5.85
CA VAL A 37 17.81 -20.90 -5.73
C VAL A 37 17.66 -20.52 -4.28
N PHE A 38 17.68 -19.21 -4.01
CA PHE A 38 17.48 -18.66 -2.68
C PHE A 38 16.14 -19.20 -2.21
N ALA A 39 16.19 -20.14 -1.26
CA ALA A 39 15.04 -20.53 -0.45
C ALA A 39 14.74 -19.43 0.58
N GLY A 40 14.76 -18.17 0.14
CA GLY A 40 14.32 -17.02 0.91
C GLY A 40 12.84 -16.86 0.63
N ASP A 41 12.02 -17.09 1.66
CA ASP A 41 10.60 -16.80 1.60
C ASP A 41 10.36 -15.38 1.07
N ASN A 42 9.33 -15.22 0.24
CA ASN A 42 8.94 -13.93 -0.29
C ASN A 42 8.83 -12.91 0.86
N ILE A 43 9.62 -11.85 0.89
CA ILE A 43 9.54 -10.88 2.01
C ILE A 43 8.30 -9.97 1.92
N ILE A 44 7.65 -9.92 0.75
CA ILE A 44 6.45 -9.10 0.56
C ILE A 44 5.24 -9.88 1.08
N LEU A 45 4.57 -9.32 2.08
CA LEU A 45 3.29 -9.78 2.56
C LEU A 45 2.18 -9.39 1.59
N ASP A 46 2.04 -8.08 1.35
CA ASP A 46 0.97 -7.55 0.51
C ASP A 46 1.31 -6.21 -0.12
N VAL A 47 0.51 -5.80 -1.10
CA VAL A 47 0.57 -4.47 -1.71
C VAL A 47 -0.82 -3.87 -1.67
N VAL A 48 -0.95 -2.72 -1.00
CA VAL A 48 -2.22 -2.04 -0.80
C VAL A 48 -2.15 -0.62 -1.34
N SER A 49 -3.29 -0.09 -1.80
CA SER A 49 -3.36 1.31 -2.19
C SER A 49 -3.05 2.20 -0.98
N ALA A 50 -2.30 3.27 -1.20
CA ALA A 50 -2.13 4.33 -0.21
C ALA A 50 -3.03 5.52 -0.57
N PRO A 51 -3.37 6.42 0.38
CA PRO A 51 -4.42 7.42 0.16
C PRO A 51 -3.91 8.84 -0.18
N VAL A 52 -2.67 9.03 -0.67
CA VAL A 52 -2.24 10.34 -1.23
C VAL A 52 -2.83 10.54 -2.65
N VAL A 53 -3.29 9.46 -3.25
CA VAL A 53 -3.92 9.32 -4.54
C VAL A 53 -4.91 8.18 -4.32
N GLY A 54 -6.17 8.46 -3.99
CA GLY A 54 -7.16 7.42 -3.62
C GLY A 54 -7.55 6.45 -4.75
N ASN A 55 -6.79 6.44 -5.84
CA ASN A 55 -6.83 5.51 -6.97
C ASN A 55 -5.44 4.92 -7.28
N GLY A 56 -4.52 4.86 -6.30
CA GLY A 56 -3.10 4.50 -6.49
C GLY A 56 -2.82 3.11 -7.12
N LEU A 57 -3.78 2.18 -7.07
CA LEU A 57 -3.75 0.87 -7.74
C LEU A 57 -4.80 0.70 -8.85
N VAL A 58 -5.45 1.79 -9.27
CA VAL A 58 -6.43 1.82 -10.35
C VAL A 58 -5.71 1.91 -11.71
N GLY A 59 -6.25 1.23 -12.72
CA GLY A 59 -5.66 1.25 -14.06
C GLY A 59 -5.62 2.65 -14.68
N GLY A 60 -4.44 3.06 -15.19
CA GLY A 60 -4.20 4.36 -15.81
C GLY A 60 -4.04 5.53 -14.83
N ALA A 61 -4.23 5.31 -13.52
CA ALA A 61 -4.00 6.32 -12.50
C ALA A 61 -2.50 6.50 -12.19
N PRO A 62 -2.10 7.62 -11.57
CA PRO A 62 -0.80 7.74 -10.89
C PRO A 62 -0.56 6.55 -9.97
N THR A 63 0.63 5.97 -10.03
CA THR A 63 0.98 4.87 -9.14
C THR A 63 1.19 5.37 -7.73
N GLU A 64 0.45 4.78 -6.78
CA GLU A 64 0.69 4.93 -5.35
C GLU A 64 0.35 3.63 -4.62
N PHE A 65 1.29 3.14 -3.81
CA PHE A 65 1.05 1.94 -3.02
C PHE A 65 1.95 1.87 -1.79
N ASN A 66 1.50 1.08 -0.83
CA ASN A 66 2.31 0.55 0.26
C ASN A 66 2.65 -0.90 -0.03
N VAL A 67 3.95 -1.23 -0.04
CA VAL A 67 4.43 -2.60 0.07
C VAL A 67 4.55 -2.92 1.54
N LEU A 68 3.85 -3.96 1.98
CA LEU A 68 3.85 -4.46 3.34
C LEU A 68 4.82 -5.63 3.42
N PHE A 69 5.76 -5.58 4.36
CA PHE A 69 6.76 -6.62 4.55
C PHE A 69 6.34 -7.60 5.63
N ARG A 70 6.74 -8.87 5.46
CA ARG A 70 6.75 -9.83 6.57
C ARG A 70 7.72 -9.35 7.65
N SER A 71 7.55 -9.86 8.87
CA SER A 71 8.57 -9.72 9.92
C SER A 71 9.91 -10.31 9.46
N SER A 72 11.03 -9.76 9.91
CA SER A 72 12.33 -10.42 9.71
C SER A 72 12.49 -11.67 10.58
N ASP A 73 11.68 -11.79 11.64
CA ASP A 73 11.54 -13.01 12.42
C ASP A 73 10.47 -13.92 11.76
N PRO A 74 10.86 -15.09 11.21
CA PRO A 74 9.95 -15.98 10.51
C PRO A 74 8.94 -16.69 11.44
N THR A 75 9.09 -16.59 12.76
CA THR A 75 8.14 -17.15 13.74
C THR A 75 6.93 -16.25 13.97
N VAL A 76 7.02 -14.98 13.57
CA VAL A 76 5.93 -14.01 13.69
C VAL A 76 4.87 -14.28 12.64
N ALA A 77 3.62 -14.38 13.07
CA ALA A 77 2.49 -14.58 12.17
C ALA A 77 2.34 -13.39 11.21
N ASN A 78 1.94 -13.65 9.96
CA ASN A 78 1.74 -12.62 8.94
C ASN A 78 0.75 -11.52 9.36
N SER A 79 -0.17 -11.78 10.28
CA SER A 79 -1.10 -10.77 10.80
C SER A 79 -0.50 -9.84 11.84
N GLN A 80 0.59 -10.25 12.48
CA GLN A 80 1.29 -9.49 13.53
C GLN A 80 2.46 -8.69 12.98
N TYR A 81 2.63 -8.61 11.65
CA TYR A 81 3.76 -7.91 11.03
C TYR A 81 3.80 -6.41 11.39
N LEU A 82 2.64 -5.77 11.57
CA LEU A 82 2.56 -4.37 12.00
C LEU A 82 2.78 -4.16 13.50
N ASP A 83 2.76 -5.22 14.30
CA ASP A 83 2.98 -5.13 15.75
C ASP A 83 4.35 -4.52 16.05
N PRO A 84 4.42 -3.34 16.68
CA PRO A 84 5.68 -2.65 17.00
C PRO A 84 6.71 -3.49 17.75
N ALA A 85 6.28 -4.51 18.51
CA ALA A 85 7.17 -5.44 19.20
C ALA A 85 7.90 -6.38 18.23
N ASN A 86 7.32 -6.66 17.06
CA ASN A 86 7.90 -7.53 16.05
C ASN A 86 8.84 -6.77 15.11
N PRO A 87 10.01 -7.34 14.79
CA PRO A 87 11.00 -6.67 13.95
C PRO A 87 10.53 -6.58 12.49
N GLY A 88 10.73 -5.41 11.89
CA GLY A 88 10.62 -5.19 10.46
C GLY A 88 11.87 -5.65 9.71
N GLN A 89 11.98 -5.22 8.47
CA GLN A 89 13.12 -5.50 7.61
C GLN A 89 14.26 -4.50 7.83
N PHE A 90 15.48 -4.95 7.54
CA PHE A 90 16.70 -4.16 7.67
C PHE A 90 17.47 -4.17 6.37
N ILE A 91 18.09 -3.03 6.02
CA ILE A 91 19.10 -2.99 4.96
C ILE A 91 20.44 -3.28 5.65
N PRO A 92 21.22 -4.28 5.25
CA PRO A 92 22.53 -4.54 5.86
C PRO A 92 23.46 -3.32 5.77
N VAL A 93 24.40 -3.17 6.71
CA VAL A 93 25.44 -2.13 6.66
C VAL A 93 26.16 -2.19 5.31
N GLY A 94 26.23 -1.07 4.59
CA GLY A 94 26.86 -0.99 3.26
C GLY A 94 26.01 -1.55 2.12
N GLY A 95 24.86 -2.14 2.43
CA GLY A 95 23.88 -2.65 1.48
C GLY A 95 22.91 -1.59 0.96
N TYR A 96 21.91 -2.06 0.21
CA TYR A 96 20.84 -1.21 -0.34
C TYR A 96 19.56 -2.00 -0.56
N LEU A 97 18.43 -1.29 -0.65
CA LEU A 97 17.15 -1.85 -1.07
C LEU A 97 16.86 -1.42 -2.51
N GLU A 98 16.39 -2.36 -3.32
CA GLU A 98 15.94 -2.12 -4.68
C GLU A 98 14.43 -2.37 -4.79
N ILE A 99 13.74 -1.45 -5.46
CA ILE A 99 12.33 -1.54 -5.85
C ILE A 99 12.28 -1.52 -7.37
N GLU A 100 11.83 -2.61 -7.99
CA GLU A 100 11.62 -2.68 -9.44
C GLU A 100 10.13 -2.79 -9.76
N LEU A 101 9.64 -1.89 -10.61
CA LEU A 101 8.26 -1.90 -11.11
C LEU A 101 8.20 -2.52 -12.51
N GLY A 102 7.73 -3.76 -12.56
CA GLY A 102 7.59 -4.58 -13.76
C GLY A 102 6.15 -4.73 -14.27
N GLY A 103 5.97 -5.62 -15.25
CA GLY A 103 4.67 -5.84 -15.88
C GLY A 103 4.17 -4.60 -16.62
N SER A 104 2.94 -4.19 -16.33
CA SER A 104 2.26 -3.08 -17.00
C SER A 104 2.41 -1.71 -16.33
N TYR A 105 3.17 -1.59 -15.23
CA TYR A 105 3.64 -0.29 -14.74
C TYR A 105 4.41 0.45 -15.83
N LYS A 106 4.24 1.77 -15.90
CA LYS A 106 4.92 2.64 -16.87
C LYS A 106 5.63 3.78 -16.14
N ARG A 107 6.86 4.07 -16.58
CA ARG A 107 7.48 5.35 -16.27
C ARG A 107 6.64 6.45 -16.89
N ASN A 108 6.39 7.51 -16.13
CA ASN A 108 5.78 8.69 -16.69
C ASN A 108 6.84 9.52 -17.44
N PRO A 109 6.74 9.67 -18.78
CA PRO A 109 7.70 10.45 -19.55
C PRO A 109 7.68 11.95 -19.20
N ASP A 110 6.55 12.45 -18.69
CA ASP A 110 6.35 13.87 -18.38
C ASP A 110 6.75 14.21 -16.93
N TYR A 111 7.24 13.24 -16.17
CA TYR A 111 7.62 13.46 -14.78
C TYR A 111 8.90 14.28 -14.67
N ILE A 112 8.75 15.55 -14.29
CA ILE A 112 9.84 16.49 -14.02
C ILE A 112 9.72 16.94 -12.56
N ASP A 113 10.72 16.76 -11.69
CA ASP A 113 10.66 17.33 -10.34
C ASP A 113 10.74 18.86 -10.42
N ALA A 114 9.64 19.53 -10.05
CA ALA A 114 9.50 20.99 -10.13
C ALA A 114 10.61 21.79 -9.41
N ARG A 115 11.32 21.18 -8.45
CA ARG A 115 12.41 21.84 -7.71
C ARG A 115 13.78 21.65 -8.34
N THR A 116 14.02 20.51 -8.98
CA THR A 116 15.32 20.20 -9.58
C THR A 116 15.33 20.43 -11.08
N GLY A 117 14.16 20.58 -11.70
CA GLY A 117 14.00 20.70 -13.15
C GLY A 117 14.33 19.40 -13.90
N GLY A 118 14.54 18.28 -13.20
CA GLY A 118 14.89 16.99 -13.80
C GLY A 118 14.02 15.82 -13.28
N ASN A 119 14.08 14.68 -13.96
CA ASN A 119 13.22 13.51 -13.70
C ASN A 119 13.73 12.67 -12.52
N SER A 120 13.92 13.29 -11.35
CA SER A 120 14.50 12.61 -10.18
C SER A 120 13.43 12.24 -9.15
N ILE A 121 13.50 11.00 -8.67
CA ILE A 121 12.70 10.52 -7.54
C ILE A 121 13.40 10.92 -6.25
N ALA A 122 12.70 11.65 -5.38
CA ALA A 122 13.29 12.22 -4.18
C ALA A 122 13.00 11.38 -2.91
N PRO A 123 14.00 11.20 -2.03
CA PRO A 123 13.83 10.54 -0.74
C PRO A 123 12.84 11.33 0.14
N ASN A 124 12.08 10.64 1.00
CA ASN A 124 11.08 11.21 1.90
C ASN A 124 9.93 11.98 1.21
N ARG A 125 9.90 11.97 -0.12
CA ARG A 125 8.89 12.61 -0.96
C ARG A 125 8.14 11.56 -1.75
N ASN A 126 8.82 10.93 -2.69
CA ASN A 126 8.25 9.88 -3.54
C ASN A 126 8.35 8.50 -2.90
N ILE A 127 9.41 8.27 -2.12
CA ILE A 127 9.66 6.99 -1.44
C ILE A 127 9.86 7.23 0.04
N ILE A 128 9.16 6.43 0.85
CA ILE A 128 9.21 6.48 2.31
C ILE A 128 9.38 5.07 2.85
N LEU A 129 10.35 4.87 3.73
CA LEU A 129 10.40 3.71 4.61
C LEU A 129 9.74 4.07 5.94
N THR A 130 8.90 3.18 6.46
CA THR A 130 8.18 3.42 7.73
C THR A 130 7.84 2.11 8.44
N THR A 131 7.50 2.20 9.72
CA THR A 131 7.09 1.08 10.57
C THR A 131 5.59 0.79 10.49
N ALA A 132 4.79 1.68 9.89
CA ALA A 132 3.35 1.50 9.75
C ALA A 132 2.81 2.19 8.47
N PRO A 133 1.68 1.74 7.88
CA PRO A 133 1.19 2.15 6.55
C PRO A 133 1.05 3.65 6.27
N GLN A 134 1.13 4.53 7.28
CA GLN A 134 1.21 5.99 7.10
C GLN A 134 1.89 6.69 8.30
N GLY A 135 2.97 6.15 8.86
CA GLY A 135 3.69 6.80 9.97
C GLY A 135 4.19 8.20 9.57
N PRO A 136 3.99 9.26 10.39
CA PRO A 136 4.48 10.59 10.05
C PRO A 136 6.02 10.58 9.98
N ILE A 137 6.56 11.17 8.89
CA ILE A 137 7.99 11.47 8.71
C ILE A 137 8.36 12.76 9.46
N VAL A 138 7.36 13.59 9.80
CA VAL A 138 7.56 14.82 10.54
C VAL A 138 7.06 14.61 11.96
N ALA A 139 7.98 14.47 12.90
CA ALA A 139 7.68 14.58 14.33
C ALA A 139 7.31 16.04 14.66
N THR A 140 6.68 16.23 15.82
CA THR A 140 6.31 17.54 16.38
C THR A 140 7.43 18.57 16.31
N ALA A 141 7.09 19.85 16.16
CA ALA A 141 8.03 20.94 16.42
C ALA A 141 8.75 20.74 17.77
N GLY A 142 10.08 20.69 17.73
CA GLY A 142 10.94 20.50 18.92
C GLY A 142 11.40 19.06 19.19
N ALA A 143 10.70 18.05 18.66
CA ALA A 143 11.25 16.71 18.52
C ALA A 143 11.92 16.65 17.15
N GLY A 144 13.24 16.45 17.10
CA GLY A 144 13.99 16.40 15.85
C GLY A 144 13.25 15.60 14.77
N VAL A 145 13.26 16.10 13.53
CA VAL A 145 12.46 15.50 12.47
C VAL A 145 12.98 14.08 12.24
N GLN A 146 12.13 13.06 12.47
CA GLN A 146 12.46 11.66 12.22
C GLN A 146 12.37 11.36 10.71
N HIS A 147 13.25 12.01 9.95
CA HIS A 147 13.34 11.81 8.52
C HIS A 147 13.96 10.45 8.22
N GLY A 148 13.65 9.95 7.03
CA GLY A 148 14.50 8.96 6.44
C GLY A 148 15.89 9.49 6.16
N ASN A 149 16.89 8.85 6.76
CA ASN A 149 18.29 9.11 6.49
C ASN A 149 18.81 8.15 5.41
N TRP A 150 18.24 8.29 4.21
CA TRP A 150 18.64 7.55 3.02
C TRP A 150 18.71 8.47 1.80
N ARG A 151 19.44 8.01 0.79
CA ARG A 151 19.40 8.53 -0.57
C ARG A 151 18.59 7.60 -1.46
N VAL A 152 18.04 8.17 -2.53
CA VAL A 152 17.41 7.40 -3.60
C VAL A 152 18.20 7.64 -4.88
N SER A 153 18.52 6.57 -5.60
CA SER A 153 18.89 6.64 -7.01
C SER A 153 17.80 6.01 -7.86
N ASP A 154 17.62 6.54 -9.05
CA ASP A 154 16.59 6.15 -10.01
C ASP A 154 17.28 5.89 -11.35
N ASP A 155 17.02 4.73 -11.94
CA ASP A 155 17.58 4.38 -13.26
C ASP A 155 16.89 5.13 -14.41
N GLY A 156 15.85 5.92 -14.11
CA GLY A 156 15.04 6.65 -15.09
C GLY A 156 14.07 5.75 -15.84
N ALA A 157 13.98 4.46 -15.50
CA ALA A 157 13.13 3.48 -16.12
C ALA A 157 12.20 2.84 -15.09
N ARG A 158 12.63 1.80 -14.39
CA ARG A 158 11.77 0.93 -13.57
C ARG A 158 12.32 0.66 -12.17
N THR A 159 13.56 1.03 -11.92
CA THR A 159 14.28 0.61 -10.72
C THR A 159 14.65 1.82 -9.88
N MET A 160 14.24 1.76 -8.62
CA MET A 160 14.62 2.70 -7.59
C MET A 160 15.49 1.99 -6.56
N THR A 161 16.61 2.59 -6.21
CA THR A 161 17.50 2.08 -5.18
C THR A 161 17.51 3.02 -3.98
N ILE A 162 17.26 2.48 -2.80
CA ILE A 162 17.34 3.19 -1.53
C ILE A 162 18.63 2.76 -0.85
N THR A 163 19.47 3.72 -0.50
CA THR A 163 20.69 3.45 0.28
C THR A 163 20.69 4.27 1.56
N PRO A 164 20.80 3.64 2.74
CA PRO A 164 21.02 4.36 3.98
C PRO A 164 22.25 5.28 3.87
N ASN A 165 22.17 6.48 4.45
CA ASN A 165 23.31 7.39 4.49
C ASN A 165 24.24 7.10 5.67
N GLY A 166 23.78 6.34 6.68
CA GLY A 166 24.58 5.91 7.82
C GLY A 166 25.24 4.54 7.58
N ILE A 167 26.52 4.43 7.93
CA ILE A 167 27.31 3.18 7.83
C ILE A 167 27.57 2.52 9.19
N ASN A 168 26.91 2.98 10.26
CA ASN A 168 27.05 2.40 11.58
C ASN A 168 25.87 1.48 11.93
N ALA A 169 26.07 0.59 12.88
CA ALA A 169 25.07 -0.39 13.32
C ALA A 169 23.73 0.24 13.76
N ASN A 170 23.73 1.54 14.09
CA ASN A 170 22.57 2.26 14.62
C ASN A 170 21.69 2.90 13.54
N ASN A 171 22.05 2.81 12.25
CA ASN A 171 21.30 3.43 11.15
C ASN A 171 21.22 2.54 9.90
N ILE A 172 21.22 1.24 10.11
CA ILE A 172 21.23 0.22 9.04
C ILE A 172 19.97 0.29 8.16
N THR A 173 18.83 0.71 8.69
CA THR A 173 17.57 0.81 7.93
C THR A 173 17.40 2.14 7.20
N GLY A 174 18.27 3.12 7.47
CA GLY A 174 18.03 4.51 7.12
C GLY A 174 16.90 5.17 7.92
N LEU A 175 16.28 4.48 8.89
CA LEU A 175 15.37 5.11 9.85
C LEU A 175 16.16 5.68 11.02
N GLU A 176 15.70 6.80 11.57
CA GLU A 176 16.38 7.46 12.70
C GLU A 176 15.76 7.08 14.05
N ASN A 177 16.56 7.18 15.13
CA ASN A 177 16.16 6.99 16.53
C ASN A 177 15.57 5.60 16.82
N ALA A 178 14.54 5.50 17.67
CA ALA A 178 13.92 4.24 18.07
C ALA A 178 13.41 3.40 16.88
N ARG A 179 13.06 4.04 15.74
CA ARG A 179 12.63 3.34 14.53
C ARG A 179 13.77 2.56 13.87
N ALA A 180 15.03 2.97 14.07
CA ALA A 180 16.19 2.27 13.54
C ALA A 180 16.29 0.84 14.08
N ALA A 181 15.97 0.66 15.37
CA ALA A 181 16.06 -0.62 16.06
C ALA A 181 14.96 -1.61 15.62
N ASN A 182 13.80 -1.10 15.18
CA ASN A 182 12.64 -1.94 14.86
C ASN A 182 12.54 -2.31 13.38
N GLY A 183 13.42 -1.82 12.51
CA GLY A 183 13.35 -2.07 11.07
C GLY A 183 12.21 -1.32 10.36
N PHE A 184 12.17 -1.39 9.02
CA PHE A 184 11.04 -0.88 8.24
C PHE A 184 10.05 -2.00 7.93
N LYS A 185 8.75 -1.70 7.97
CA LYS A 185 7.67 -2.66 7.71
C LYS A 185 6.88 -2.32 6.47
N VAL A 186 7.04 -1.09 5.99
CA VAL A 186 6.36 -0.56 4.82
C VAL A 186 7.32 0.25 3.98
N VAL A 187 7.25 0.01 2.67
CA VAL A 187 7.76 0.93 1.63
C VAL A 187 6.54 1.59 0.99
N HIS A 188 6.47 2.92 1.08
CA HIS A 188 5.44 3.72 0.43
C HIS A 188 6.04 4.38 -0.81
N VAL A 189 5.48 4.09 -1.98
CA VAL A 189 5.80 4.75 -3.25
C VAL A 189 4.63 5.64 -3.64
N ARG A 190 4.91 6.91 -3.95
CA ARG A 190 3.88 7.93 -4.25
C ARG A 190 4.35 9.04 -5.21
N PRO A 191 3.40 9.77 -5.81
CA PRO A 191 3.68 11.08 -6.41
C PRO A 191 4.23 12.06 -5.37
N ASP A 192 4.97 13.08 -5.79
CA ASP A 192 5.49 14.06 -4.84
C ASP A 192 4.34 14.91 -4.27
N PRO A 193 4.03 14.85 -2.96
CA PRO A 193 2.92 15.61 -2.40
C PRO A 193 3.17 17.12 -2.35
N ARG A 194 4.41 17.57 -2.59
CA ARG A 194 4.81 18.98 -2.55
C ARG A 194 4.79 19.64 -3.93
N ASP A 195 4.60 18.86 -4.98
CA ASP A 195 4.44 19.38 -6.33
C ASP A 195 2.98 19.78 -6.53
N THR A 196 2.76 21.05 -6.87
CA THR A 196 1.42 21.64 -6.93
C THR A 196 0.73 21.45 -8.27
N ARG A 197 1.37 20.80 -9.24
CA ARG A 197 0.74 20.46 -10.51
C ARG A 197 -0.41 19.47 -10.28
N THR A 198 -1.49 19.68 -11.04
CA THR A 198 -2.74 18.91 -10.96
C THR A 198 -2.87 17.87 -12.06
N ASP A 199 -1.87 17.78 -12.94
CA ASP A 199 -1.84 16.81 -14.04
C ASP A 199 -0.95 15.59 -13.70
N LEU A 200 -0.99 14.59 -14.57
CA LEU A 200 -0.24 13.35 -14.37
C LEU A 200 1.27 13.59 -14.30
N SER A 201 1.80 14.74 -14.78
CA SER A 201 3.25 15.05 -14.80
C SER A 201 3.89 15.09 -13.41
N ARG A 202 3.10 15.07 -12.33
CA ARG A 202 3.59 14.94 -10.94
C ARG A 202 3.96 13.51 -10.51
N ALA A 203 3.46 12.50 -11.21
CA ALA A 203 3.63 11.10 -10.81
C ALA A 203 4.83 10.48 -11.52
N PRO A 204 5.81 9.88 -10.80
CA PRO A 204 6.95 9.22 -11.45
C PRO A 204 6.52 7.97 -12.24
N PHE A 205 5.45 7.31 -11.82
CA PHE A 205 4.91 6.12 -12.46
C PHE A 205 3.39 6.21 -12.66
N ILE A 206 2.92 5.51 -13.68
CA ILE A 206 1.51 5.37 -14.02
C ILE A 206 1.19 3.88 -14.08
N ASN A 207 0.02 3.51 -13.55
CA ASN A 207 -0.47 2.14 -13.61
C ASN A 207 -0.83 1.72 -15.04
N GLY A 208 -0.74 0.43 -15.31
CA GLY A 208 -1.18 -0.17 -16.57
C GLY A 208 -2.69 -0.04 -16.80
N PRO A 209 -3.21 -0.48 -17.95
CA PRO A 209 -4.66 -0.50 -18.20
C PRO A 209 -5.43 -1.33 -17.15
N ALA A 210 -6.69 -1.01 -16.89
CA ALA A 210 -7.52 -1.80 -15.98
C ALA A 210 -7.59 -3.27 -16.40
N GLY A 211 -7.52 -4.18 -15.42
CA GLY A 211 -7.48 -5.63 -15.61
C GLY A 211 -6.09 -6.19 -15.96
N SER A 212 -5.12 -5.34 -16.29
CA SER A 212 -3.72 -5.76 -16.45
C SER A 212 -3.00 -5.88 -15.12
N PHE A 213 -1.82 -6.49 -15.13
CA PHE A 213 -1.04 -6.78 -13.92
C PHE A 213 0.25 -5.94 -13.89
N GLY A 214 0.46 -5.25 -12.78
CA GLY A 214 1.75 -4.71 -12.39
C GLY A 214 2.53 -5.75 -11.58
N ARG A 215 3.86 -5.68 -11.62
CA ARG A 215 4.73 -6.51 -10.77
C ARG A 215 5.61 -5.62 -9.93
N ILE A 216 5.72 -5.91 -8.64
CA ILE A 216 6.66 -5.22 -7.74
C ILE A 216 7.66 -6.26 -7.28
N TYR A 217 8.94 -5.97 -7.48
CA TYR A 217 10.05 -6.74 -6.92
C TYR A 217 10.74 -5.89 -5.87
N ILE A 218 11.02 -6.50 -4.71
CA ILE A 218 11.88 -5.92 -3.69
C ILE A 218 13.08 -6.82 -3.52
N ARG A 219 14.28 -6.23 -3.53
CA ARG A 219 15.53 -6.94 -3.26
C ARG A 219 16.32 -6.15 -2.23
N ILE A 220 16.78 -6.82 -1.18
CA ILE A 220 17.71 -6.23 -0.21
C ILE A 220 19.07 -6.84 -0.49
N PHE A 221 20.07 -5.99 -0.73
CA PHE A 221 21.43 -6.37 -1.03
C PHE A 221 22.35 -6.10 0.17
N ASP A 222 23.34 -6.95 0.35
CA ASP A 222 24.41 -6.77 1.32
C ASP A 222 25.50 -5.81 0.81
N ALA A 223 26.54 -5.59 1.62
CA ALA A 223 27.70 -4.75 1.27
C ALA A 223 28.49 -5.25 0.06
N ASN A 224 28.36 -6.54 -0.30
CA ASN A 224 29.06 -7.15 -1.43
C ASN A 224 28.22 -7.09 -2.72
N GLY A 225 27.01 -6.52 -2.66
CA GLY A 225 26.07 -6.51 -3.77
C GLY A 225 25.41 -7.87 -4.03
N MET A 226 25.42 -8.77 -3.04
CA MET A 226 24.69 -10.03 -3.09
C MET A 226 23.29 -9.82 -2.52
N ILE A 227 22.28 -10.50 -3.11
CA ILE A 227 20.91 -10.46 -2.58
C ILE A 227 20.90 -11.18 -1.22
N ASP A 228 20.55 -10.44 -0.18
CA ASP A 228 20.30 -10.95 1.17
C ASP A 228 18.84 -11.42 1.28
N GLN A 229 17.90 -10.61 0.79
CA GLN A 229 16.48 -10.91 0.84
C GLN A 229 15.74 -10.51 -0.43
N TYR A 230 14.65 -11.22 -0.73
CA TYR A 230 13.91 -11.06 -1.97
C TYR A 230 12.40 -11.22 -1.76
N GLY A 231 11.62 -10.42 -2.47
CA GLY A 231 10.18 -10.58 -2.53
C GLY A 231 9.60 -10.08 -3.85
N HIS A 232 8.46 -10.65 -4.22
CA HIS A 232 7.72 -10.21 -5.40
C HIS A 232 6.21 -10.33 -5.19
N LYS A 233 5.45 -9.42 -5.80
CA LYS A 233 3.99 -9.43 -5.76
C LYS A 233 3.43 -8.93 -7.09
N GLU A 234 2.44 -9.63 -7.61
CA GLU A 234 1.61 -9.14 -8.71
C GLU A 234 0.41 -8.38 -8.15
N VAL A 235 0.10 -7.25 -8.79
CA VAL A 235 -1.06 -6.42 -8.46
C VAL A 235 -1.90 -6.28 -9.72
N GLN A 236 -3.17 -6.68 -9.64
CA GLN A 236 -4.12 -6.41 -10.71
C GLN A 236 -4.64 -4.98 -10.58
N PHE A 237 -4.51 -4.20 -11.65
CA PHE A 237 -5.05 -2.84 -11.64
C PHE A 237 -6.56 -2.87 -11.76
N THR A 238 -7.25 -2.31 -10.77
CA THR A 238 -8.72 -2.30 -10.74
C THR A 238 -9.27 -1.32 -11.77
N ARG A 239 -10.56 -1.49 -12.12
CA ARG A 239 -11.23 -0.54 -13.02
C ARG A 239 -11.39 0.80 -12.31
N ALA A 240 -11.17 1.87 -13.06
CA ALA A 240 -11.31 3.24 -12.57
C ALA A 240 -12.77 3.65 -12.29
N ASN A 241 -13.72 2.81 -12.68
CA ASN A 241 -15.13 3.08 -12.58
C ASN A 241 -15.64 2.68 -11.19
N GLY A 242 -16.19 3.67 -10.49
CA GLY A 242 -16.90 3.49 -9.24
C GLY A 242 -16.08 3.75 -7.97
N PRO A 243 -16.76 3.71 -6.82
CA PRO A 243 -16.21 3.88 -5.47
C PRO A 243 -14.84 3.24 -5.24
N GLN A 244 -13.95 3.96 -4.54
CA GLN A 244 -12.69 3.43 -4.05
C GLN A 244 -12.69 3.45 -2.52
N ILE A 245 -11.92 2.54 -1.94
CA ILE A 245 -11.81 2.37 -0.49
C ILE A 245 -10.32 2.31 -0.18
N SER A 246 -9.95 2.97 0.91
CA SER A 246 -8.62 2.87 1.49
C SER A 246 -8.76 2.89 2.99
N ILE A 247 -7.82 2.29 3.71
CA ILE A 247 -7.77 2.48 5.16
C ILE A 247 -7.07 3.80 5.47
N THR A 248 -7.36 4.37 6.64
CA THR A 248 -6.84 5.66 7.04
C THR A 248 -6.26 5.67 8.45
N ASN A 249 -5.03 6.16 8.60
CA ASN A 249 -4.48 6.46 9.91
C ASN A 249 -4.97 7.80 10.48
N VAL A 250 -5.96 8.47 9.86
CA VAL A 250 -6.54 9.73 10.37
C VAL A 250 -7.16 9.55 11.77
N GLY A 251 -7.43 8.32 12.17
CA GLY A 251 -7.84 7.94 13.52
C GLY A 251 -6.72 7.89 14.58
N VAL A 252 -5.46 7.82 14.16
CA VAL A 252 -4.26 7.83 15.03
C VAL A 252 -3.70 9.24 15.16
N THR A 253 -3.97 10.11 14.17
CA THR A 253 -3.71 11.55 14.26
C THR A 253 -4.78 12.22 15.12
N THR A 254 -4.72 12.01 16.44
CA THR A 254 -5.32 13.00 17.34
C THR A 254 -4.66 14.35 17.00
N SER A 255 -5.40 15.45 17.04
CA SER A 255 -4.85 16.81 16.86
C SER A 255 -3.78 17.20 17.90
N ARG A 256 -3.39 16.25 18.77
CA ARG A 256 -2.36 16.31 19.81
C ARG A 256 -1.27 15.22 19.65
N GLN A 257 -1.00 14.73 18.44
CA GLN A 257 0.25 14.00 18.14
C GLN A 257 1.54 14.81 18.41
N GLY A 258 1.42 15.98 19.04
CA GLY A 258 2.49 16.85 19.48
C GLY A 258 2.89 16.81 20.96
N ASN A 259 2.34 15.93 21.81
CA ASN A 259 2.75 15.91 23.23
C ASN A 259 3.02 14.48 23.72
N SER A 260 4.31 14.12 23.85
CA SER A 260 4.78 12.73 23.92
C SER A 260 4.88 12.11 25.32
N ALA A 261 4.29 12.72 26.35
CA ALA A 261 4.49 12.19 27.71
C ALA A 261 3.69 10.91 28.02
N THR A 262 2.61 10.61 27.29
CA THR A 262 1.70 9.49 27.63
C THR A 262 1.14 8.70 26.43
N VAL A 263 1.53 9.03 25.19
CA VAL A 263 0.88 8.53 23.94
C VAL A 263 1.72 7.46 23.22
N SER A 264 2.75 6.88 23.86
CA SER A 264 3.66 5.95 23.18
C SER A 264 2.97 4.69 22.65
N THR A 265 2.04 4.10 23.41
CA THR A 265 1.27 2.90 22.99
C THR A 265 0.30 3.20 21.84
N GLU A 266 -0.19 4.43 21.74
CA GLU A 266 -1.17 4.84 20.72
C GLU A 266 -0.55 5.22 19.37
N ILE A 267 0.75 5.55 19.34
CA ILE A 267 1.51 5.80 18.10
C ILE A 267 1.76 4.47 17.35
N ASP A 268 1.70 3.38 18.12
CA ASP A 268 2.17 2.05 17.82
C ASP A 268 1.01 1.14 17.34
N GLU A 269 -0.22 1.43 17.76
CA GLU A 269 -1.44 0.82 17.21
C GLU A 269 -2.02 1.65 16.05
N SER A 270 -2.46 0.97 14.99
CA SER A 270 -3.07 1.62 13.83
C SER A 270 -4.47 1.08 13.60
N VAL A 271 -5.33 1.77 12.85
CA VAL A 271 -6.64 1.20 12.48
C VAL A 271 -6.51 -0.06 11.60
N HIS A 272 -5.30 -0.38 11.14
CA HIS A 272 -4.95 -1.62 10.44
C HIS A 272 -4.61 -2.78 11.38
N TYR A 273 -4.28 -2.46 12.64
CA TYR A 273 -3.73 -3.38 13.64
C TYR A 273 -3.91 -2.83 15.06
N GLN A 274 -4.75 -3.47 15.87
CA GLN A 274 -5.00 -3.13 17.28
C GLN A 274 -4.91 -4.38 18.14
N HIS A 275 -4.33 -4.28 19.34
CA HIS A 275 -4.43 -5.30 20.38
C HIS A 275 -5.59 -4.94 21.31
N VAL A 276 -6.45 -5.91 21.61
CA VAL A 276 -7.57 -5.71 22.52
C VAL A 276 -7.78 -6.95 23.38
N PRO A 277 -8.37 -6.82 24.58
CA PRO A 277 -8.85 -7.98 25.31
C PRO A 277 -9.92 -8.74 24.50
N VAL A 278 -10.06 -10.05 24.73
CA VAL A 278 -11.24 -10.79 24.24
C VAL A 278 -12.56 -10.14 24.69
N ASN A 279 -13.62 -10.33 23.90
CA ASN A 279 -14.96 -9.77 24.13
C ASN A 279 -15.02 -8.23 24.14
N THR A 280 -14.02 -7.56 23.59
CA THR A 280 -13.96 -6.09 23.52
C THR A 280 -14.80 -5.52 22.37
N GLU A 281 -15.43 -4.38 22.63
CA GLU A 281 -16.15 -3.59 21.64
C GLU A 281 -15.31 -2.37 21.22
N LEU A 282 -14.95 -2.32 19.95
CA LEU A 282 -14.20 -1.23 19.33
C LEU A 282 -15.21 -0.18 18.85
N THR A 283 -15.63 0.72 19.75
CA THR A 283 -16.75 1.66 19.52
C THR A 283 -16.35 3.12 19.56
N ASN A 284 -15.10 3.44 19.92
CA ASN A 284 -14.66 4.84 20.00
C ASN A 284 -14.58 5.45 18.59
N THR A 285 -15.58 6.28 18.27
CA THR A 285 -15.70 6.99 16.99
C THR A 285 -15.01 8.36 17.01
N LEU A 286 -14.70 8.90 18.21
CA LEU A 286 -14.18 10.25 18.38
C LEU A 286 -12.70 10.34 17.95
N LYS A 287 -12.37 11.37 17.16
CA LYS A 287 -11.02 11.58 16.61
C LYS A 287 -9.98 12.04 17.66
N SER A 288 -10.45 12.55 18.80
CA SER A 288 -9.60 13.21 19.81
C SER A 288 -9.48 12.45 21.14
N THR A 289 -10.16 11.31 21.27
CA THR A 289 -10.18 10.55 22.52
C THR A 289 -9.11 9.47 22.45
N PRO A 290 -8.03 9.55 23.27
CA PRO A 290 -6.94 8.59 23.24
C PRO A 290 -7.42 7.16 23.57
N PHE A 291 -6.76 6.13 23.05
CA PHE A 291 -7.01 4.71 23.39
C PHE A 291 -6.89 4.48 24.90
N SER A 292 -5.92 5.15 25.53
CA SER A 292 -5.68 5.16 26.98
C SER A 292 -6.83 5.76 27.80
N ALA A 293 -7.82 6.42 27.18
CA ALA A 293 -9.06 6.82 27.83
C ALA A 293 -10.05 5.64 28.04
N GLY A 294 -9.68 4.41 27.65
CA GLY A 294 -10.35 3.18 28.05
C GLY A 294 -11.35 2.61 27.05
N THR A 295 -11.37 3.08 25.80
CA THR A 295 -12.20 2.47 24.73
C THR A 295 -11.43 2.36 23.42
N PRO A 296 -11.25 1.13 22.90
CA PRO A 296 -10.61 0.90 21.61
C PRO A 296 -11.33 1.59 20.43
N TYR A 297 -10.54 1.99 19.43
CA TYR A 297 -11.06 2.73 18.29
C TYR A 297 -11.87 1.83 17.37
N ALA A 298 -13.05 2.32 17.00
CA ALA A 298 -13.76 1.77 15.86
C ALA A 298 -12.88 1.83 14.60
N LEU A 299 -13.04 0.84 13.72
CA LEU A 299 -12.27 0.76 12.49
C LEU A 299 -12.69 1.88 11.54
N ARG A 300 -11.73 2.43 10.79
CA ARG A 300 -11.94 3.62 9.96
C ARG A 300 -11.45 3.39 8.54
N PHE A 301 -12.29 3.74 7.58
CA PHE A 301 -12.03 3.60 6.15
C PHE A 301 -12.29 4.94 5.46
N LEU A 302 -11.41 5.32 4.53
CA LEU A 302 -11.67 6.41 3.59
C LEU A 302 -12.37 5.84 2.36
N LEU A 303 -13.47 6.48 2.01
CA LEU A 303 -14.23 6.24 0.80
C LEU A 303 -14.01 7.39 -0.15
N PHE A 304 -13.68 7.08 -1.40
CA PHE A 304 -13.55 8.07 -2.47
C PHE A 304 -14.56 7.78 -3.56
N ALA A 305 -15.11 8.84 -4.16
CA ALA A 305 -15.91 8.72 -5.36
C ALA A 305 -15.05 8.16 -6.51
N GLY A 306 -15.70 7.53 -7.49
CA GLY A 306 -14.99 7.00 -8.66
C GLY A 306 -14.24 8.08 -9.43
N SER A 307 -13.19 7.67 -10.16
CA SER A 307 -12.27 8.58 -10.86
C SER A 307 -12.97 9.59 -11.78
N ALA A 308 -14.08 9.20 -12.42
CA ALA A 308 -14.87 10.06 -13.30
C ALA A 308 -15.52 11.25 -12.56
N SER A 309 -15.73 11.14 -11.24
CA SER A 309 -16.29 12.20 -10.40
C SER A 309 -15.21 13.09 -9.79
N GLN A 310 -13.93 12.70 -9.90
CA GLN A 310 -12.80 13.42 -9.34
C GLN A 310 -12.37 14.56 -10.27
N PRO A 311 -12.11 15.77 -9.73
CA PRO A 311 -11.63 16.89 -10.55
C PRO A 311 -10.21 16.66 -11.08
N ASP A 312 -9.38 15.95 -10.31
CA ASP A 312 -8.04 15.53 -10.67
C ASP A 312 -7.75 14.14 -10.05
N PRO A 313 -6.75 13.39 -10.54
CA PRO A 313 -6.51 12.04 -10.05
C PRO A 313 -5.86 12.02 -8.67
N PHE A 314 -5.47 13.15 -8.08
CA PHE A 314 -4.77 13.23 -6.82
C PHE A 314 -5.62 13.84 -5.70
N ILE A 315 -5.07 13.87 -4.48
CA ILE A 315 -5.71 14.60 -3.39
C ILE A 315 -5.63 16.13 -3.63
N PRO A 316 -6.65 16.88 -3.20
CA PRO A 316 -7.85 16.40 -2.52
C PRO A 316 -8.88 15.71 -3.44
N GLN A 317 -9.37 14.56 -3.00
CA GLN A 317 -10.38 13.77 -3.70
C GLN A 317 -11.74 13.88 -3.01
N LYS A 318 -12.79 13.88 -3.84
CA LYS A 318 -14.18 13.80 -3.40
C LYS A 318 -14.46 12.46 -2.74
N GLY A 319 -15.07 12.54 -1.56
CA GLY A 319 -15.63 11.40 -0.86
C GLY A 319 -16.96 10.93 -1.42
N LEU A 320 -17.42 9.77 -0.94
CA LEU A 320 -18.77 9.29 -1.17
C LEU A 320 -19.69 9.74 -0.02
N PRO A 321 -20.62 10.68 -0.24
CA PRO A 321 -21.58 11.08 0.78
C PRO A 321 -22.61 10.00 1.04
N ALA A 322 -23.22 10.10 2.22
CA ALA A 322 -24.42 9.36 2.58
C ALA A 322 -24.22 7.84 2.57
N VAL A 323 -22.98 7.37 2.77
CA VAL A 323 -22.66 5.94 2.83
C VAL A 323 -22.79 5.46 4.27
N GLY A 324 -23.47 4.34 4.46
CA GLY A 324 -23.58 3.64 5.72
C GLY A 324 -23.64 2.14 5.49
N TYR A 325 -24.11 1.40 6.50
CA TYR A 325 -24.36 -0.03 6.37
C TYR A 325 -25.48 -0.47 7.29
N PHE A 326 -26.14 -1.55 6.90
CA PHE A 326 -27.07 -2.26 7.78
C PHE A 326 -26.60 -3.70 8.01
N ILE A 327 -26.79 -4.18 9.23
CA ILE A 327 -26.29 -5.48 9.67
C ILE A 327 -27.30 -6.57 9.31
N ASN A 328 -26.81 -7.70 8.81
CA ASN A 328 -27.65 -8.87 8.61
C ASN A 328 -28.03 -9.46 9.97
N ALA A 329 -29.31 -9.40 10.33
CA ALA A 329 -29.79 -9.85 11.64
C ALA A 329 -29.52 -11.34 11.93
N GLN A 330 -29.46 -12.19 10.89
CA GLN A 330 -29.15 -13.61 11.01
C GLN A 330 -27.65 -13.90 11.01
N HIS A 331 -26.85 -12.96 10.49
CA HIS A 331 -25.40 -13.06 10.36
C HIS A 331 -24.75 -11.76 10.84
N PRO A 332 -24.70 -11.49 12.16
CA PRO A 332 -24.19 -10.22 12.69
C PRO A 332 -22.71 -9.98 12.39
N ASN A 333 -22.00 -10.98 11.90
CA ASN A 333 -20.65 -10.87 11.37
C ASN A 333 -20.58 -10.34 9.92
N LYS A 334 -21.73 -9.94 9.35
CA LYS A 334 -21.87 -9.38 8.00
C LYS A 334 -22.77 -8.14 8.01
N ALA A 335 -22.43 -7.17 7.17
CA ALA A 335 -23.26 -6.01 6.90
C ALA A 335 -23.20 -5.65 5.41
N THR A 336 -24.31 -5.13 4.88
CA THR A 336 -24.37 -4.60 3.52
C THR A 336 -24.02 -3.12 3.56
N LEU A 337 -23.03 -2.72 2.77
CA LEU A 337 -22.63 -1.33 2.59
C LEU A 337 -23.56 -0.68 1.56
N VAL A 338 -24.16 0.45 1.90
CA VAL A 338 -25.13 1.13 1.04
C VAL A 338 -24.91 2.63 1.00
N GLN A 339 -25.41 3.27 -0.06
CA GLN A 339 -25.52 4.71 -0.18
C GLN A 339 -26.99 5.13 -0.07
N ASP A 340 -27.31 5.97 0.92
CA ASP A 340 -28.64 6.56 1.11
C ASP A 340 -29.02 7.39 -0.12
N THR A 341 -29.83 6.76 -0.99
CA THR A 341 -30.29 7.37 -2.25
C THR A 341 -31.73 7.83 -2.17
N ASN A 342 -32.47 7.35 -1.16
CA ASN A 342 -33.84 7.76 -0.88
C ASN A 342 -33.90 9.04 -0.01
N ASN A 343 -32.76 9.46 0.55
CA ASN A 343 -32.54 10.63 1.40
C ASN A 343 -33.35 10.62 2.71
N ASN A 344 -33.59 9.44 3.28
CA ASN A 344 -34.27 9.31 4.58
C ASN A 344 -33.30 9.48 5.77
N GLY A 345 -31.99 9.58 5.51
CA GLY A 345 -30.95 9.76 6.52
C GLY A 345 -30.55 8.46 7.25
N VAL A 346 -30.95 7.30 6.72
CA VAL A 346 -30.73 5.97 7.31
C VAL A 346 -30.21 5.04 6.24
N ALA A 347 -29.19 4.24 6.57
CA ALA A 347 -28.75 3.15 5.70
C ALA A 347 -29.69 1.95 5.83
N ASP A 348 -30.41 1.59 4.77
CA ASP A 348 -31.37 0.50 4.76
C ASP A 348 -31.40 -0.31 3.44
N GLU A 349 -32.29 -1.29 3.36
CA GLU A 349 -32.44 -2.21 2.23
C GLU A 349 -33.05 -1.58 0.96
N HIS A 350 -33.54 -0.34 1.04
CA HIS A 350 -34.06 0.41 -0.10
C HIS A 350 -32.98 1.29 -0.74
N ASP A 351 -31.78 1.31 -0.18
CA ASP A 351 -30.65 2.09 -0.66
C ASP A 351 -29.84 1.38 -1.74
N LEU A 352 -28.95 2.15 -2.38
CA LEU A 352 -28.05 1.61 -3.39
C LEU A 352 -26.96 0.78 -2.71
N GLU A 353 -26.97 -0.53 -2.95
CA GLU A 353 -25.88 -1.41 -2.54
C GLU A 353 -24.56 -1.01 -3.20
N LEU A 354 -23.52 -0.94 -2.38
CA LEU A 354 -22.14 -0.65 -2.79
C LEU A 354 -21.20 -1.84 -2.55
N GLY A 355 -21.54 -2.74 -1.62
CA GLY A 355 -20.75 -3.93 -1.29
C GLY A 355 -21.02 -4.53 0.09
N GLU A 356 -20.02 -5.23 0.65
CA GLU A 356 -20.15 -6.02 1.89
C GLU A 356 -19.03 -5.67 2.91
N ILE A 357 -19.39 -5.65 4.19
CA ILE A 357 -18.48 -5.66 5.33
C ILE A 357 -18.59 -7.03 6.01
N LYS A 358 -17.44 -7.64 6.32
CA LYS A 358 -17.38 -8.95 7.00
C LYS A 358 -16.33 -8.96 8.09
N ILE A 359 -16.69 -9.49 9.26
CA ILE A 359 -15.73 -9.89 10.30
C ILE A 359 -15.61 -11.41 10.35
N SER A 360 -14.39 -11.90 10.48
CA SER A 360 -14.07 -13.33 10.61
C SER A 360 -12.95 -13.52 11.63
N GLY A 361 -13.00 -14.59 12.41
CA GLY A 361 -12.01 -14.89 13.42
C GLY A 361 -12.29 -16.25 14.08
N PRO A 362 -11.60 -16.57 15.19
CA PRO A 362 -11.77 -17.84 15.89
C PRO A 362 -13.17 -18.00 16.51
N ASP A 363 -13.82 -16.90 16.89
CA ASP A 363 -15.15 -16.92 17.49
C ASP A 363 -16.24 -16.47 16.51
N LYS A 364 -17.34 -17.24 16.45
CA LYS A 364 -18.54 -16.93 15.68
C LYS A 364 -19.36 -15.77 16.27
N ASN A 365 -19.12 -15.42 17.54
CA ASN A 365 -19.77 -14.31 18.23
C ASN A 365 -19.16 -12.94 17.88
N ALA A 366 -18.09 -12.89 17.09
CA ALA A 366 -17.61 -11.63 16.56
C ALA A 366 -18.69 -10.99 15.68
N ALA A 367 -18.89 -9.69 15.86
CA ALA A 367 -20.00 -8.98 15.26
C ALA A 367 -19.58 -7.60 14.76
N ILE A 368 -20.23 -7.16 13.68
CA ILE A 368 -20.28 -5.77 13.29
C ILE A 368 -21.33 -5.11 14.17
N LEU A 369 -21.02 -3.94 14.73
CA LEU A 369 -21.92 -3.19 15.59
C LEU A 369 -22.55 -2.04 14.79
N ALA A 370 -23.75 -1.62 15.21
CA ALA A 370 -24.48 -0.58 14.51
C ALA A 370 -23.75 0.77 14.57
N ASN A 371 -23.80 1.52 13.48
CA ASN A 371 -23.39 2.92 13.43
C ASN A 371 -24.44 3.71 12.66
N PRO A 372 -25.21 4.60 13.31
CA PRO A 372 -26.26 5.36 12.64
C PRO A 372 -25.72 6.50 11.77
N ASN A 373 -24.42 6.79 11.84
CA ASN A 373 -23.84 7.93 11.13
C ASN A 373 -23.50 7.55 9.69
N LEU A 374 -24.14 8.24 8.75
CA LEU A 374 -23.74 8.22 7.36
C LEU A 374 -22.48 9.05 7.15
N THR A 375 -21.69 8.70 6.13
CA THR A 375 -20.54 9.52 5.74
C THR A 375 -20.96 10.90 5.26
N THR A 376 -20.15 11.90 5.57
CA THR A 376 -20.26 13.23 4.95
C THR A 376 -19.32 13.28 3.74
N SER A 377 -19.75 13.86 2.62
CA SER A 377 -18.83 14.15 1.51
C SER A 377 -17.96 15.33 1.90
N GLY A 378 -16.65 15.11 1.96
CA GLY A 378 -15.69 16.17 1.75
C GLY A 378 -15.10 16.10 0.34
N ASP A 379 -14.71 17.23 -0.20
CA ASP A 379 -13.99 17.36 -1.47
C ASP A 379 -12.50 17.64 -1.26
N GLY A 380 -12.04 17.62 0.00
CA GLY A 380 -10.74 18.03 0.49
C GLY A 380 -10.32 19.47 0.19
N ILE A 381 -11.21 20.30 -0.40
CA ILE A 381 -11.00 21.73 -0.68
C ILE A 381 -11.80 22.56 0.32
N THR A 382 -13.11 22.30 0.43
CA THR A 382 -14.06 22.91 1.35
C THR A 382 -14.41 22.00 2.54
N GLY A 383 -14.08 20.71 2.44
CA GLY A 383 -14.30 19.70 3.49
C GLY A 383 -13.12 18.73 3.68
N ALA A 384 -13.39 17.57 4.30
CA ALA A 384 -12.38 16.52 4.48
C ALA A 384 -11.94 15.91 3.12
N ASN A 385 -10.72 15.39 3.04
CA ASN A 385 -10.30 14.60 1.87
C ASN A 385 -10.96 13.21 1.92
N GLY A 386 -11.81 12.90 0.95
CA GLY A 386 -12.63 11.69 0.97
C GLY A 386 -13.76 11.74 2.01
N SER A 387 -14.36 10.58 2.25
CA SER A 387 -15.42 10.36 3.23
C SER A 387 -14.99 9.32 4.25
N LEU A 388 -15.16 9.61 5.54
CA LEU A 388 -14.75 8.71 6.61
C LEU A 388 -15.90 7.77 6.99
N LEU A 389 -15.78 6.49 6.64
CA LEU A 389 -16.63 5.42 7.14
C LEU A 389 -16.07 4.87 8.44
N ILE A 390 -16.91 4.77 9.47
CA ILE A 390 -16.55 4.21 10.78
C ILE A 390 -17.33 2.91 10.97
N VAL A 391 -16.63 1.83 11.31
CA VAL A 391 -17.19 0.49 11.48
C VAL A 391 -16.84 -0.02 12.88
N PRO A 392 -17.70 0.23 13.88
CA PRO A 392 -17.58 -0.39 15.18
C PRO A 392 -17.72 -1.92 15.08
N VAL A 393 -16.90 -2.64 15.83
CA VAL A 393 -16.90 -4.11 15.84
C VAL A 393 -16.76 -4.64 17.25
N LYS A 394 -17.24 -5.86 17.46
CA LYS A 394 -17.00 -6.65 18.67
C LYS A 394 -16.14 -7.84 18.32
N VAL A 395 -14.98 -7.98 18.97
CA VAL A 395 -14.22 -9.23 18.93
C VAL A 395 -14.88 -10.25 19.84
N GLY A 396 -14.79 -11.53 19.48
CA GLY A 396 -15.40 -12.59 20.27
C GLY A 396 -14.64 -12.91 21.55
N THR A 397 -15.09 -13.94 22.24
CA THR A 397 -14.58 -14.47 23.52
C THR A 397 -13.30 -15.29 23.39
N LEU A 398 -12.95 -15.72 22.17
CA LEU A 398 -11.73 -16.48 21.91
C LEU A 398 -10.60 -15.55 21.50
N ALA A 399 -9.43 -15.76 22.09
CA ALA A 399 -8.20 -15.11 21.67
C ALA A 399 -7.83 -15.52 20.22
N GLY A 400 -7.19 -14.61 19.52
CA GLY A 400 -6.68 -14.82 18.16
C GLY A 400 -6.96 -13.65 17.22
N GLU A 401 -6.71 -13.90 15.95
CA GLU A 401 -6.81 -12.90 14.89
C GLU A 401 -8.25 -12.76 14.39
N TYR A 402 -8.75 -11.53 14.44
CA TYR A 402 -10.01 -11.13 13.82
C TYR A 402 -9.70 -10.27 12.60
N LYS A 403 -10.10 -10.75 11.43
CA LYS A 403 -9.99 -10.06 10.15
C LYS A 403 -11.31 -9.38 9.81
N ILE A 404 -11.25 -8.07 9.58
CA ILE A 404 -12.35 -7.27 9.08
C ILE A 404 -12.06 -6.91 7.63
N GLN A 405 -12.97 -7.28 6.75
CA GLN A 405 -12.86 -7.08 5.31
C GLN A 405 -14.01 -6.19 4.83
N LEU A 406 -13.68 -5.18 4.04
CA LEU A 406 -14.66 -4.34 3.34
C LEU A 406 -14.42 -4.47 1.84
N SER A 407 -15.46 -4.86 1.11
CA SER A 407 -15.40 -5.16 -0.33
C SER A 407 -16.47 -4.37 -1.05
N MET A 408 -16.14 -3.73 -2.16
CA MET A 408 -17.06 -3.02 -3.04
C MET A 408 -17.41 -3.90 -4.25
N ASP A 409 -18.58 -3.68 -4.84
CA ASP A 409 -19.08 -4.44 -5.99
C ASP A 409 -18.19 -4.33 -7.25
N ASN A 410 -17.39 -3.28 -7.34
CA ASN A 410 -16.42 -3.10 -8.42
C ASN A 410 -15.10 -3.88 -8.21
N GLY A 411 -15.00 -4.67 -7.15
CA GLY A 411 -13.86 -5.53 -6.82
C GLY A 411 -12.79 -4.86 -5.97
N ASN A 412 -12.99 -3.60 -5.54
CA ASN A 412 -12.09 -2.98 -4.57
C ASN A 412 -12.30 -3.58 -3.19
N GLU A 413 -11.22 -4.05 -2.56
CA GLU A 413 -11.26 -4.72 -1.27
C GLU A 413 -10.16 -4.19 -0.36
N ILE A 414 -10.44 -4.10 0.94
CA ILE A 414 -9.42 -3.86 1.95
C ILE A 414 -9.64 -4.75 3.17
N LYS A 415 -8.55 -5.06 3.87
CA LYS A 415 -8.53 -5.87 5.09
C LYS A 415 -7.80 -5.14 6.20
N THR A 416 -8.34 -5.25 7.41
CA THR A 416 -7.71 -4.83 8.67
C THR A 416 -7.80 -5.97 9.68
N TYR A 417 -6.87 -5.98 10.63
CA TYR A 417 -6.72 -7.04 11.62
C TYR A 417 -6.82 -6.47 13.04
N VAL A 418 -7.47 -7.23 13.91
CA VAL A 418 -7.53 -6.97 15.36
C VAL A 418 -7.06 -8.25 16.04
N ILE A 419 -6.08 -8.12 16.94
CA ILE A 419 -5.57 -9.23 17.74
C ILE A 419 -6.28 -9.19 19.09
N ALA A 420 -7.07 -10.22 19.37
CA ALA A 420 -7.71 -10.38 20.67
C ALA A 420 -6.87 -11.30 21.56
N GLU A 421 -6.56 -10.86 22.78
CA GLU A 421 -5.74 -11.61 23.74
C GLU A 421 -6.29 -11.61 25.18
#